data_AF-A0AAJ5USQ6-F1
#
_entry.id   AF-A0AAJ5USQ6-F1
#
_cell.length_a   1.000
_cell.length_b   1.000
_cell.length_c   1.000
_cell.angle_alpha   90.00
_cell.angle_beta   90.00
_cell.angle_gamma   90.00
#
_symmetry.space_group_name_H-M   'P 1'
#
loop_
_entity.id
_entity.type
_entity.pdbx_description
1 polymer ?
#
loop_
_entity_poly.entity_id
_entity_poly.type
_entity_poly.pdbx_seq_one_letter_code
_entity_poly.pdbx_strand_id
1 'polypeptide(L)'
;MQMNTFNFDAQNASISKQDSRTLTNGNEIIRVKFDTGLTMIYTKTPTGLENIDFSHELVKDINGNYQADMQHEKQDFNDYFEI
;
A
#
# COMPACT_ATOMS: atom_id res chain seq x y z
N MET A 1 14.68 -9.68 -3.12
CA MET A 1 14.25 -9.62 -4.53
C MET A 1 14.06 -8.16 -4.88
N GLN A 2 14.78 -7.65 -5.90
CA GLN A 2 14.63 -6.27 -6.34
C GLN A 2 13.33 -6.18 -7.15
N MET A 3 12.30 -5.53 -6.62
CA MET A 3 11.03 -5.33 -7.31
C MET A 3 11.28 -4.40 -8.50
N ASN A 4 11.42 -4.96 -9.70
CA ASN A 4 11.97 -4.20 -10.82
C ASN A 4 11.03 -3.14 -11.40
N THR A 5 9.72 -3.17 -11.14
CA THR A 5 8.81 -2.00 -11.20
C THR A 5 7.43 -2.40 -10.68
N PHE A 6 6.87 -1.65 -9.73
CA PHE A 6 5.46 -1.74 -9.36
C PHE A 6 4.84 -0.38 -9.65
N ASN A 7 4.01 -0.33 -10.70
CA ASN A 7 3.30 0.87 -11.10
C ASN A 7 1.86 0.75 -10.58
N PHE A 8 1.56 1.52 -9.55
CA PHE A 8 0.25 1.60 -8.96
C PHE A 8 -0.44 2.88 -9.39
N ASP A 9 -1.55 2.74 -10.09
CA ASP A 9 -2.47 3.83 -10.35
C ASP A 9 -3.55 3.76 -9.28
N ALA A 10 -3.49 4.68 -8.33
CA ALA A 10 -4.47 4.81 -7.26
C ALA A 10 -5.85 5.25 -7.75
N GLN A 11 -6.20 5.05 -9.03
CA GLN A 11 -7.45 5.46 -9.68
C GLN A 11 -7.70 6.96 -9.54
N ASN A 12 -6.65 7.77 -9.72
CA ASN A 12 -6.66 9.21 -9.47
C ASN A 12 -7.05 9.61 -8.03
N ALA A 13 -6.96 8.70 -7.05
CA ALA A 13 -7.28 8.99 -5.67
C ALA A 13 -6.28 9.96 -5.06
N SER A 14 -6.78 10.82 -4.17
CA SER A 14 -5.94 11.72 -3.38
C SER A 14 -5.68 11.11 -2.01
N ILE A 15 -4.50 11.41 -1.44
CA ILE A 15 -4.19 11.03 -0.06
C ILE A 15 -5.11 11.82 0.87
N SER A 16 -5.97 11.13 1.60
CA SER A 16 -6.85 11.73 2.62
C SER A 16 -6.16 11.79 3.99
N LYS A 17 -5.36 10.77 4.30
CA LYS A 17 -4.57 10.69 5.54
C LYS A 17 -3.31 9.88 5.33
N GLN A 18 -2.24 10.28 6.00
CA GLN A 18 -1.01 9.48 6.11
C GLN A 18 -0.61 9.40 7.58
N ASP A 19 -0.38 8.18 8.05
CA ASP A 19 0.16 7.88 9.38
C ASP A 19 1.49 7.14 9.21
N SER A 20 2.44 7.37 10.13
CA SER A 20 3.69 6.60 10.16
C SER A 20 4.10 6.20 11.57
N ARG A 21 4.77 5.05 11.69
CA ARG A 21 5.30 4.49 12.94
C ARG A 21 6.74 4.04 12.73
N THR A 22 7.68 4.74 13.37
CA THR A 22 9.08 4.33 13.39
C THR A 22 9.29 3.16 14.35
N LEU A 23 9.94 2.11 13.86
CA LEU A 23 10.34 0.93 14.62
C LEU A 23 11.72 1.13 15.24
N THR A 24 12.04 0.34 16.26
CA THR A 24 13.33 0.41 16.98
C THR A 24 14.55 0.09 16.12
N ASN A 25 14.36 -0.63 15.01
CA ASN A 25 15.40 -0.94 14.04
C ASN A 25 15.59 0.16 12.97
N GLY A 26 14.88 1.28 13.08
CA GLY A 26 14.97 2.39 12.13
C GLY A 26 14.08 2.26 10.88
N ASN A 27 13.33 1.16 10.74
CA ASN A 27 12.30 1.04 9.70
C ASN A 27 11.09 1.90 10.07
N GLU A 28 10.31 2.30 9.06
CA GLU A 28 9.09 3.08 9.25
C GLU A 28 7.91 2.37 8.58
N ILE A 29 6.87 2.03 9.34
CA ILE A 29 5.62 1.54 8.77
C ILE A 29 4.78 2.75 8.40
N ILE A 30 4.32 2.83 7.15
CA ILE A 30 3.54 3.95 6.63
C ILE A 30 2.18 3.41 6.20
N ARG A 31 1.11 3.99 6.74
CA ARG A 31 -0.28 3.77 6.31
C ARG A 31 -0.74 4.99 5.55
N VAL A 32 -1.18 4.79 4.31
CA VAL A 32 -1.78 5.81 3.46
C VAL A 32 -3.24 5.46 3.25
N LYS A 33 -4.13 6.35 3.68
CA LYS A 33 -5.56 6.29 3.37
C LYS A 33 -5.85 7.25 2.23
N PHE A 34 -6.55 6.76 1.24
CA PHE A 34 -7.01 7.54 0.10
C PHE A 34 -8.46 8.00 0.33
N ASP A 35 -8.87 9.05 -0.37
CA ASP A 35 -10.25 9.56 -0.34
C ASP A 35 -11.28 8.58 -0.92
N THR A 36 -10.85 7.65 -1.77
CA THR A 36 -11.66 6.55 -2.30
C THR A 36 -11.97 5.46 -1.28
N GLY A 37 -11.37 5.48 -0.08
CA GLY A 37 -11.51 4.43 0.94
C GLY A 37 -10.45 3.33 0.85
N LEU A 38 -9.62 3.32 -0.20
CA LEU A 38 -8.46 2.45 -0.28
C LEU A 38 -7.46 2.76 0.85
N THR A 39 -6.90 1.72 1.47
CA THR A 39 -5.74 1.84 2.34
C THR A 39 -4.57 1.07 1.76
N MET A 40 -3.40 1.71 1.70
CA MET A 40 -2.12 1.08 1.36
C MET A 40 -1.22 1.15 2.60
N ILE A 41 -0.57 0.05 2.94
CA ILE A 41 0.45 0.02 4.00
C ILE A 41 1.75 -0.51 3.41
N TYR A 42 2.86 0.09 3.77
CA TYR A 42 4.19 -0.38 3.40
C TYR A 42 5.21 -0.09 4.49
N THR A 43 6.28 -0.88 4.53
CA THR A 43 7.44 -0.63 5.37
C THR A 43 8.52 0.06 4.55
N LYS A 44 8.91 1.26 4.95
CA LYS A 44 10.07 1.96 4.44
C LYS A 44 11.30 1.55 5.24
N THR A 45 12.31 1.04 4.55
CA THR A 45 13.61 0.68 5.12
C THR A 45 14.68 1.65 4.61
N PRO A 46 15.86 1.72 5.24
CA PRO A 46 16.96 2.55 4.73
C PRO A 46 17.38 2.21 3.30
N THR A 47 17.09 0.99 2.84
CA THR A 47 17.50 0.46 1.53
C THR A 47 16.36 0.34 0.53
N GLY A 48 15.11 0.66 0.90
CA GLY A 48 13.96 0.53 -0.02
C GLY A 48 12.60 0.40 0.66
N LEU A 49 11.72 -0.37 0.03
CA LEU A 49 10.36 -0.64 0.50
C LEU A 49 10.15 -2.15 0.65
N GLU A 50 9.44 -2.54 1.70
CA GLU A 50 9.07 -3.92 2.03
C GLU A 50 7.62 -3.99 2.49
N ASN A 51 7.03 -5.19 2.53
CA ASN A 51 5.70 -5.46 3.08
C ASN A 51 4.59 -4.52 2.58
N ILE A 52 4.52 -4.30 1.27
CA ILE A 52 3.45 -3.52 0.66
C ILE A 52 2.17 -4.36 0.66
N ASP A 53 1.10 -3.84 1.24
CA ASP A 53 -0.22 -4.48 1.28
C ASP A 53 -1.33 -3.44 1.02
N PHE A 54 -2.46 -3.92 0.49
CA PHE A 54 -3.60 -3.09 0.08
C PHE A 54 -4.88 -3.66 0.69
N SER A 55 -5.79 -2.77 1.10
CA SER A 55 -7.07 -3.21 1.68
C SER A 55 -8.04 -3.81 0.66
N HIS A 56 -7.71 -3.75 -0.64
CA HIS A 56 -8.51 -4.26 -1.74
C HIS A 56 -7.64 -5.10 -2.68
N GLU A 57 -8.27 -6.01 -3.43
CA GLU A 57 -7.59 -6.77 -4.46
C GLU A 57 -6.99 -5.84 -5.53
N LEU A 58 -5.89 -6.26 -6.14
CA LEU A 58 -5.27 -5.53 -7.25
C LEU A 58 -5.55 -6.22 -8.58
N VAL A 59 -6.04 -5.46 -9.55
CA VAL A 59 -6.25 -5.90 -10.92
C VAL A 59 -5.20 -5.25 -11.81
N LYS A 60 -4.59 -6.05 -12.69
CA LYS A 60 -3.58 -5.58 -13.64
C LYS A 60 -4.24 -5.17 -14.94
N ASP A 61 -3.97 -3.96 -15.40
CA ASP A 61 -4.44 -3.43 -16.68
C ASP A 61 -3.62 -3.97 -17.88
N ILE A 62 -4.08 -3.65 -19.10
CA ILE A 62 -3.41 -4.04 -20.34
C ILE A 62 -2.03 -3.41 -20.53
N ASN A 63 -1.73 -2.31 -19.83
CA ASN A 63 -0.46 -1.59 -19.87
C ASN A 63 0.51 -2.08 -18.79
N GLY A 64 0.06 -3.00 -17.93
CA GLY A 64 0.82 -3.58 -16.85
C GLY A 64 0.80 -2.81 -15.52
N ASN A 65 -0.05 -1.79 -15.41
CA ASN A 65 -0.27 -1.09 -14.15
C ASN A 65 -1.26 -1.85 -13.27
N TYR A 66 -1.13 -1.71 -11.96
CA TYR A 66 -2.08 -2.26 -11.00
C TYR A 66 -3.04 -1.18 -10.52
N GLN A 67 -4.31 -1.52 -10.46
CA GLN A 67 -5.39 -0.70 -9.90
C GLN A 67 -6.11 -1.49 -8.82
N ALA A 68 -6.60 -0.81 -7.78
CA ALA A 68 -7.38 -1.45 -6.73
C ALA A 68 -8.81 -1.76 -7.20
N ASP A 69 -9.28 -2.98 -7.01
CA ASP A 69 -10.68 -3.32 -7.20
C ASP A 69 -11.49 -2.88 -5.98
N MET A 70 -12.11 -1.70 -6.09
CA MET A 70 -12.88 -1.09 -5.01
C MET A 70 -14.15 -1.89 -4.64
N GLN A 71 -14.51 -2.93 -5.39
CA GLN A 71 -15.65 -3.81 -5.07
C GLN A 71 -15.23 -5.03 -4.24
N HIS A 72 -13.93 -5.37 -4.23
CA HIS A 72 -13.42 -6.60 -3.62
C HIS A 72 -12.37 -6.26 -2.56
N GLU A 73 -12.81 -6.16 -1.31
CA GLU A 73 -11.93 -6.05 -0.15
C GLU A 73 -11.05 -7.30 -0.03
N LYS A 74 -9.78 -7.07 0.30
CA LYS A 74 -8.82 -8.14 0.53
C LYS A 74 -9.04 -8.72 1.93
N GLN A 75 -9.58 -9.93 2.01
CA GLN A 75 -9.95 -10.56 3.29
C GLN A 75 -8.76 -10.79 4.24
N ASP A 76 -7.56 -10.97 3.70
CA ASP A 76 -6.31 -11.17 4.43
C ASP A 76 -5.46 -9.88 4.50
N PHE A 77 -6.08 -8.70 4.42
CA PHE A 77 -5.39 -7.43 4.60
C PHE A 77 -4.84 -7.30 6.02
N ASN A 78 -3.52 -7.11 6.14
CA ASN A 78 -2.86 -6.99 7.44
C ASN A 78 -2.62 -5.53 7.79
N ASP A 79 -3.33 -5.04 8.81
CA ASP A 79 -3.10 -3.69 9.33
C ASP A 79 -2.01 -3.68 10.40
N TYR A 80 -0.80 -3.38 9.97
CA TYR A 80 0.38 -3.37 10.83
C TYR A 80 0.36 -2.33 11.96
N PHE A 81 -0.59 -1.38 12.03
CA PHE A 81 -0.69 -0.48 13.21
C PHE A 81 -1.68 -0.96 14.27
N GLU A 82 -2.51 -1.96 13.98
CA GLU A 82 -3.43 -2.52 14.99
C GLU A 82 -2.77 -3.63 15.84
N ILE A 83 -1.48 -3.89 15.57
CA ILE A 83 -0.58 -4.75 16.35
C ILE A 83 0.13 -3.95 17.44
#